data_AF-A0A391PQ94-F1
#
_entry.id   AF-A0A391PQ94-F1
#
_cell.length_a   1.000
_cell.length_b   1.000
_cell.length_c   1.000
_cell.angle_alpha   90.00
_cell.angle_beta   90.00
_cell.angle_gamma   90.00
#
_symmetry.space_group_name_H-M   'P 1'
#
loop_
_entity.id
_entity.type
_entity.pdbx_description
1 polymer ?
#
loop_
_entity_poly.entity_id
_entity_poly.type
_entity_poly.pdbx_seq_one_letter_code
_entity_poly.pdbx_strand_id
1 'polypeptide(L)'
;MECEIAREALSARMDGEHEPVPARRVDEHLASCPECRQWQDELNSQMDVLRGLIAADRTRMTAVTDSVSQPALPETRDGLDWVRIALAVVGGIQIVLAVLQAAGVSIGVHVGHSMGGHVVNESTAWSVALGVAMLVAAARPAAAMGLAIVGGVFTLVLTGYVVVDGLTGAVGAVRMLSHLPALAGVVLTVLVWRRHTLEPPRPDRDAAPMLDDITLPDNASRGRRRGHLWPTDGNAA
;
A
#
# COMPACT_ATOMS: atom_id res chain seq x y z
N MET A 1 -33.62 -21.31 17.87
CA MET A 1 -32.33 -21.78 17.32
C MET A 1 -31.37 -22.00 18.47
N GLU A 2 -30.33 -22.79 18.27
CA GLU A 2 -29.28 -22.97 19.28
C GLU A 2 -28.37 -21.74 19.32
N CYS A 3 -27.90 -21.38 20.52
CA CYS A 3 -27.05 -20.19 20.72
C CYS A 3 -25.77 -20.26 19.88
N GLU A 4 -25.20 -21.46 19.68
CA GLU A 4 -23.98 -21.63 18.88
C GLU A 4 -24.19 -21.23 17.42
N ILE A 5 -25.31 -21.62 16.81
CA ILE A 5 -25.66 -21.22 15.44
C ILE A 5 -25.91 -19.71 15.35
N ALA A 6 -26.51 -19.12 16.39
CA ALA A 6 -26.73 -17.68 16.45
C ALA A 6 -25.40 -16.90 16.54
N ARG A 7 -24.46 -17.37 17.36
CA ARG A 7 -23.12 -16.80 17.50
C ARG A 7 -22.31 -16.92 16.22
N GLU A 8 -22.34 -18.08 15.57
CA GLU A 8 -21.67 -18.29 14.28
C GLU A 8 -22.22 -17.33 13.21
N ALA A 9 -23.54 -17.17 13.13
CA ALA A 9 -24.15 -16.22 12.20
C ALA A 9 -23.81 -14.75 12.51
N LEU A 10 -23.74 -14.38 13.78
CA LEU A 10 -23.32 -13.04 14.19
C LEU A 10 -21.83 -12.77 13.91
N SER A 11 -20.97 -13.78 14.05
CA SER A 11 -19.55 -13.68 13.65
C SER A 11 -19.44 -13.48 12.14
N ALA A 12 -20.13 -14.30 11.34
CA ALA A 12 -20.14 -14.15 9.89
C ALA A 12 -20.66 -12.76 9.45
N ARG A 13 -21.71 -12.25 10.11
CA ARG A 13 -22.24 -10.89 9.89
C ARG A 13 -21.19 -9.81 10.20
N MET A 14 -20.39 -10.00 11.24
CA MET A 14 -19.34 -9.07 11.64
C MET A 14 -18.18 -9.02 10.63
N ASP A 15 -17.85 -10.17 10.04
CA ASP A 15 -16.81 -10.31 9.02
C ASP A 15 -17.29 -9.98 7.59
N GLY A 16 -18.60 -9.75 7.41
CA GLY A 16 -19.22 -9.52 6.10
C GLY A 16 -19.36 -10.78 5.25
N GLU A 17 -19.24 -11.96 5.88
CA GLU A 17 -19.42 -13.25 5.25
C GLU A 17 -20.90 -13.67 5.18
N HIS A 18 -21.18 -14.73 4.43
CA HIS A 18 -22.54 -15.25 4.29
C HIS A 18 -23.00 -15.92 5.59
N GLU A 19 -24.11 -15.44 6.17
CA GLU A 19 -24.68 -16.05 7.38
C GLU A 19 -25.19 -17.48 7.10
N PRO A 20 -24.92 -18.47 7.96
CA PRO A 20 -25.37 -19.86 7.80
C PRO A 20 -26.89 -20.01 7.91
N VAL A 21 -27.56 -18.98 8.44
CA VAL A 21 -29.01 -18.90 8.60
C VAL A 21 -29.50 -17.51 8.22
N PRO A 22 -30.77 -17.35 7.79
CA PRO A 22 -31.30 -16.04 7.44
C PRO A 22 -31.23 -15.06 8.62
N ALA A 23 -30.76 -13.84 8.37
CA ALA A 23 -30.60 -12.79 9.38
C ALA A 23 -31.82 -12.60 10.29
N ARG A 24 -33.02 -12.66 9.70
CA ARG A 24 -34.30 -12.56 10.41
C ARG A 24 -34.44 -13.57 11.55
N ARG A 25 -33.96 -14.81 11.37
CA ARG A 25 -34.01 -15.85 12.41
C ARG A 25 -33.03 -15.56 13.55
N VAL A 26 -31.88 -14.98 13.24
CA VAL A 26 -30.89 -14.54 14.24
C VAL A 26 -31.49 -13.40 15.07
N ASP A 27 -32.16 -12.44 14.42
CA ASP A 27 -32.77 -11.30 15.10
C ASP A 27 -33.94 -11.72 16.02
N GLU A 28 -34.77 -12.69 15.61
CA GLU A 28 -35.78 -13.31 16.48
C GLU A 28 -35.17 -13.98 17.72
N HIS A 29 -34.02 -14.64 17.56
CA HIS A 29 -33.31 -15.24 18.67
C HIS A 29 -32.71 -14.19 19.61
N LEU A 30 -32.13 -13.11 19.05
CA LEU A 30 -31.67 -11.98 19.84
C LEU A 30 -32.79 -11.32 20.64
N ALA A 31 -34.04 -11.30 20.15
CA ALA A 31 -35.17 -10.78 20.93
C ALA A 31 -35.48 -11.63 22.18
N SER A 32 -35.21 -12.94 22.13
CA SER A 32 -35.60 -13.91 23.17
C SER A 32 -34.45 -14.36 24.08
N CYS A 33 -33.19 -14.23 23.64
CA CYS A 33 -32.02 -14.73 24.36
C CYS A 33 -31.13 -13.59 24.91
N PRO A 34 -31.06 -13.38 26.24
CA PRO A 34 -30.20 -12.36 26.83
C PRO A 34 -28.70 -12.66 26.68
N GLU A 35 -28.29 -13.93 26.70
CA GLU A 35 -26.88 -14.32 26.59
C GLU A 35 -26.29 -13.97 25.22
N CYS A 36 -27.05 -14.21 24.14
CA CYS A 36 -26.61 -13.86 22.79
C CYS A 36 -26.57 -12.34 22.55
N ARG A 37 -27.43 -11.57 23.22
CA ARG A 37 -27.34 -10.09 23.20
C ARG A 37 -26.07 -9.60 23.90
N GLN A 38 -25.81 -10.10 25.11
CA GLN A 38 -24.60 -9.73 25.85
C GLN A 38 -23.33 -10.08 25.06
N TRP A 39 -23.32 -11.25 24.41
CA TRP A 39 -22.20 -11.67 23.56
C TRP A 39 -22.01 -10.76 22.35
N GLN A 40 -23.09 -10.31 21.70
CA GLN A 40 -23.04 -9.35 20.60
C GLN A 40 -22.48 -7.99 21.07
N ASP A 41 -22.90 -7.51 22.23
CA ASP A 41 -22.42 -6.25 22.80
C ASP A 41 -20.92 -6.32 23.12
N GLU A 42 -20.46 -7.43 23.69
CA GLU A 42 -19.04 -7.67 23.97
C GLU A 42 -18.22 -7.66 22.68
N LEU A 43 -18.64 -8.39 21.64
CA LEU A 43 -17.96 -8.39 20.35
C LEU A 43 -17.90 -6.99 19.72
N ASN A 44 -19.01 -6.25 19.74
CA ASN A 44 -19.03 -4.87 19.23
C ASN A 44 -18.05 -3.98 19.99
N SER A 45 -17.98 -4.10 21.32
CA SER A 45 -17.05 -3.34 22.14
C SER A 45 -15.58 -3.65 21.82
N GLN A 46 -15.23 -4.92 21.59
CA GLN A 46 -13.89 -5.34 21.19
C GLN A 46 -13.54 -4.80 19.81
N MET A 47 -14.49 -4.87 18.87
CA MET A 47 -14.31 -4.31 17.54
C MET A 47 -14.17 -2.79 17.55
N ASP A 48 -14.87 -2.09 18.44
CA ASP A 48 -14.73 -0.65 18.59
C ASP A 48 -13.38 -0.27 19.20
N VAL A 49 -12.84 -1.07 20.12
CA VAL A 49 -11.46 -0.90 20.61
C VAL A 49 -10.46 -1.11 19.47
N LEU A 50 -10.60 -2.17 18.67
CA LEU A 50 -9.71 -2.42 17.52
C LEU A 50 -9.80 -1.31 16.47
N ARG A 51 -11.01 -0.87 16.11
CA ARG A 51 -11.23 0.28 15.22
C ARG A 51 -10.65 1.55 15.82
N GLY A 52 -10.78 1.74 17.13
CA GLY A 52 -10.20 2.85 17.88
C GLY A 52 -8.68 2.84 17.85
N LEU A 53 -8.03 1.69 17.98
CA LEU A 53 -6.58 1.55 17.84
C LEU A 53 -6.12 1.87 16.42
N ILE A 54 -6.81 1.36 15.40
CA ILE A 54 -6.50 1.66 13.99
C ILE A 54 -6.72 3.16 13.69
N ALA A 55 -7.77 3.76 14.25
CA ALA A 55 -8.05 5.18 14.08
C ALA A 55 -7.05 6.05 14.87
N ALA A 56 -6.66 5.65 16.07
CA ALA A 56 -5.68 6.33 16.90
C ALA A 56 -4.25 6.22 16.33
N ASP A 57 -3.90 5.11 15.70
CA ASP A 57 -2.64 4.97 14.96
C ASP A 57 -2.59 5.92 13.76
N ARG A 58 -3.68 5.97 12.97
CA ARG A 58 -3.89 6.99 11.93
C ARG A 58 -3.82 8.41 12.48
N THR A 59 -4.44 8.67 13.63
CA THR A 59 -4.52 10.01 14.24
C THR A 59 -3.22 10.44 14.93
N ARG A 60 -2.44 9.51 15.48
CA ARG A 60 -1.09 9.80 16.00
C ARG A 60 -0.13 10.08 14.85
N MET A 61 -0.25 9.36 13.73
CA MET A 61 0.48 9.70 12.52
C MET A 61 0.11 11.10 12.01
N THR A 62 -1.17 11.50 12.07
CA THR A 62 -1.59 12.87 11.68
C THR A 62 -1.21 13.95 12.69
N ALA A 63 -1.24 13.66 14.00
CA ALA A 63 -0.88 14.64 15.04
C ALA A 63 0.63 14.88 15.10
N VAL A 64 1.45 13.86 14.85
CA VAL A 64 2.91 14.05 14.67
C VAL A 64 3.20 14.91 13.44
N THR A 65 2.41 14.81 12.36
CA THR A 65 2.54 15.71 11.21
C THR A 65 2.03 17.12 11.45
N ASP A 66 1.01 17.34 12.29
CA ASP A 66 0.51 18.69 12.61
C ASP A 66 1.46 19.48 13.52
N SER A 67 2.29 18.80 14.33
CA SER A 67 3.33 19.46 15.14
C SER A 67 4.54 19.95 14.34
N VAL A 68 4.63 19.59 13.06
CA VAL A 68 5.58 20.16 12.12
C VAL A 68 4.76 20.91 11.08
N SER A 69 4.63 22.23 11.23
CA SER A 69 4.07 23.09 10.19
C SER A 69 4.87 22.89 8.90
N GLN A 70 4.45 21.94 8.07
CA GLN A 70 4.98 21.77 6.74
C GLN A 70 4.28 22.79 5.85
N PRO A 71 5.02 23.61 5.10
CA PRO A 71 4.41 24.46 4.10
C PRO A 71 3.61 23.56 3.14
N ALA A 72 2.36 23.93 2.86
CA ALA A 72 1.52 23.24 1.90
C ALA A 72 2.27 23.15 0.57
N LEU A 73 2.83 21.98 0.28
CA LEU A 73 3.47 21.74 -1.00
C LEU A 73 2.37 21.65 -2.06
N PRO A 74 2.56 22.29 -3.22
CA PRO A 74 1.58 22.26 -4.30
C PRO A 74 1.27 20.80 -4.69
N GLU A 75 -0.01 20.49 -4.89
CA GLU A 75 -0.50 19.20 -5.36
C GLU A 75 0.03 18.91 -6.78
N THR A 76 1.26 18.39 -6.88
CA THR A 76 1.85 18.01 -8.17
C THR A 76 1.50 16.57 -8.48
N ARG A 77 0.39 16.35 -9.19
CA ARG A 77 0.10 15.05 -9.83
C ARG A 77 1.23 14.66 -10.80
N ASP A 78 1.83 15.65 -11.47
CA ASP A 78 3.05 15.52 -12.28
C ASP A 78 4.24 14.92 -11.50
N GLY A 79 4.27 15.18 -10.19
CA GLY A 79 5.26 14.69 -9.25
C GLY A 79 5.26 13.16 -9.08
N LEU A 80 4.08 12.54 -9.16
CA LEU A 80 3.92 11.10 -8.94
C LEU A 80 4.25 10.32 -10.22
N ASP A 81 3.88 10.88 -11.37
CA ASP A 81 4.16 10.27 -12.67
C ASP A 81 5.67 10.19 -12.91
N TRP A 82 6.45 11.24 -12.61
CA TRP A 82 7.90 11.16 -12.82
C TRP A 82 8.59 10.15 -11.90
N VAL A 83 8.16 10.00 -10.63
CA VAL A 83 8.77 9.03 -9.70
C VAL A 83 8.48 7.60 -10.15
N ARG A 84 7.25 7.33 -10.60
CA ARG A 84 6.88 6.02 -11.15
C ARG A 84 7.61 5.72 -12.45
N ILE A 85 7.74 6.70 -13.34
CA ILE A 85 8.53 6.58 -14.57
C ILE A 85 10.00 6.30 -14.23
N ALA A 86 10.59 7.05 -13.29
CA ALA A 86 11.96 6.85 -12.84
C ALA A 86 12.15 5.45 -12.24
N LEU A 87 11.23 4.99 -11.39
CA LEU A 87 11.26 3.65 -10.82
C LEU A 87 11.18 2.58 -11.92
N ALA A 88 10.33 2.78 -12.93
CA ALA A 88 10.21 1.86 -14.05
C ALA A 88 11.48 1.81 -14.90
N VAL A 89 12.10 2.97 -15.18
CA VAL A 89 13.36 3.08 -15.90
C VAL A 89 14.49 2.38 -15.13
N VAL A 90 14.60 2.62 -13.81
CA VAL A 90 15.59 1.96 -12.96
C VAL A 90 15.39 0.44 -12.93
N GLY A 91 14.13 -0.02 -12.81
CA GLY A 91 13.79 -1.45 -12.90
C GLY A 91 14.20 -2.05 -14.25
N GLY A 92 13.97 -1.35 -15.35
CA GLY A 92 14.41 -1.74 -16.69
C GLY A 92 15.94 -1.84 -16.80
N ILE A 93 16.67 -0.84 -16.32
CA ILE A 93 18.15 -0.86 -16.28
C ILE A 93 18.65 -2.05 -15.46
N GLN A 94 18.06 -2.32 -14.30
CA GLN A 94 18.45 -3.46 -13.45
C GLN A 94 18.27 -4.80 -14.18
N ILE A 95 17.16 -4.99 -14.91
CA ILE A 95 16.91 -6.18 -15.72
C ILE A 95 17.96 -6.31 -16.83
N VAL A 96 18.23 -5.22 -17.56
CA VAL A 96 19.22 -5.22 -18.65
C VAL A 96 20.60 -5.59 -18.12
N LEU A 97 21.04 -4.99 -17.01
CA LEU A 97 22.32 -5.31 -16.40
C LEU A 97 22.40 -6.79 -15.95
N ALA A 98 21.33 -7.30 -15.34
CA ALA A 98 21.26 -8.70 -14.93
C ALA A 98 21.34 -9.65 -16.13
N VAL A 99 20.61 -9.37 -17.22
CA VAL A 99 20.63 -10.18 -18.45
C VAL A 99 22.00 -10.13 -19.13
N LEU A 100 22.63 -8.95 -19.19
CA LEU A 100 23.99 -8.81 -19.73
C LEU A 100 25.00 -9.62 -18.92
N GLN A 101 24.89 -9.60 -17.58
CA GLN A 101 25.71 -10.41 -16.69
C GLN A 101 25.47 -11.93 -16.91
N ALA A 102 24.22 -12.34 -17.08
CA ALA A 102 23.84 -13.73 -17.38
C ALA A 102 24.43 -14.21 -18.70
N ALA A 103 24.47 -13.32 -19.70
CA ALA A 103 25.04 -13.58 -21.03
C ALA A 103 26.58 -13.63 -21.02
N GLY A 104 27.22 -13.45 -19.87
CA GLY A 104 28.68 -13.52 -19.73
C GLY A 104 29.40 -12.21 -20.08
N VAL A 105 28.69 -11.09 -20.21
CA VAL A 105 29.32 -9.77 -20.36
C VAL A 105 29.93 -9.39 -19.01
N SER A 106 31.26 -9.32 -18.97
CA SER A 106 32.01 -9.10 -17.73
C SER A 106 31.91 -7.66 -17.24
N ILE A 107 30.89 -7.41 -16.41
CA ILE A 107 30.81 -6.19 -15.57
C ILE A 107 31.75 -6.37 -14.37
N GLY A 108 33.05 -6.38 -14.63
CA GLY A 108 34.10 -6.33 -13.59
C GLY A 108 34.48 -7.65 -12.89
N VAL A 109 34.16 -8.82 -13.46
CA VAL A 109 34.63 -10.13 -12.93
C VAL A 109 35.14 -11.01 -14.07
N HIS A 110 36.35 -11.55 -13.91
CA HIS A 110 36.86 -12.66 -14.73
C HIS A 110 36.39 -13.97 -14.09
N VAL A 111 35.46 -14.69 -14.72
CA VAL A 111 34.81 -15.87 -14.14
C VAL A 111 35.58 -17.15 -14.48
N GLY A 112 36.20 -17.79 -13.48
CA GLY A 112 36.73 -19.15 -13.59
C GLY A 112 35.60 -20.19 -13.71
N HIS A 113 35.71 -21.06 -14.72
CA HIS A 113 34.61 -21.86 -15.30
C HIS A 113 34.18 -23.16 -14.55
N SER A 114 33.84 -23.14 -13.26
CA SER A 114 33.15 -24.34 -12.70
C SER A 114 32.35 -24.14 -11.43
N MET A 115 32.79 -23.32 -10.47
CA MET A 115 32.04 -23.08 -9.22
C MET A 115 31.19 -21.79 -9.26
N GLY A 116 31.48 -20.87 -10.19
CA GLY A 116 30.82 -19.57 -10.28
C GLY A 116 29.48 -19.56 -11.02
N GLY A 117 29.22 -20.52 -11.92
CA GLY A 117 28.05 -20.48 -12.80
C GLY A 117 26.71 -20.54 -12.06
N HIS A 118 26.59 -21.43 -11.05
CA HIS A 118 25.35 -21.55 -10.28
C HIS A 118 25.07 -20.31 -9.42
N VAL A 119 26.09 -19.74 -8.77
CA VAL A 119 25.96 -18.51 -7.97
C VAL A 119 25.66 -17.30 -8.85
N VAL A 120 26.21 -17.26 -10.06
CA VAL A 120 25.90 -16.24 -11.07
C VAL A 120 24.45 -16.36 -11.54
N ASN A 121 23.94 -17.56 -11.79
CA ASN A 121 22.54 -17.77 -12.18
C ASN A 121 21.56 -17.34 -11.06
N GLU A 122 21.84 -17.72 -9.81
CA GLU A 122 21.01 -17.36 -8.66
C GLU A 122 21.00 -15.83 -8.42
N SER A 123 22.18 -15.20 -8.39
CA SER A 123 22.29 -13.74 -8.22
C SER A 123 21.69 -12.95 -9.38
N THR A 124 21.78 -13.48 -10.61
CA THR A 124 21.11 -12.93 -11.79
C THR A 124 19.59 -13.02 -11.64
N ALA A 125 19.06 -14.20 -11.28
CA ALA A 125 17.63 -14.40 -11.09
C ALA A 125 17.08 -13.43 -10.03
N TRP A 126 17.83 -13.24 -8.94
CA TRP A 126 17.44 -12.29 -7.90
C TRP A 126 17.47 -10.83 -8.39
N SER A 127 18.48 -10.46 -9.19
CA SER A 127 18.57 -9.12 -9.78
C SER A 127 17.44 -8.84 -10.77
N VAL A 128 17.05 -9.82 -11.59
CA VAL A 128 15.89 -9.72 -12.49
C VAL A 128 14.61 -9.57 -11.68
N ALA A 129 14.43 -10.37 -10.63
CA ALA A 129 13.24 -10.31 -9.77
C ALA A 129 13.08 -8.93 -9.11
N LEU A 130 14.15 -8.33 -8.62
CA LEU A 130 14.14 -6.96 -8.09
C LEU A 130 13.71 -5.95 -9.16
N GLY A 131 14.26 -6.03 -10.37
CA GLY A 131 13.88 -5.15 -11.46
C GLY A 131 12.40 -5.30 -11.86
N VAL A 132 11.89 -6.54 -11.93
CA VAL A 132 10.46 -6.82 -12.17
C VAL A 132 9.59 -6.28 -11.05
N ALA A 133 10.00 -6.45 -9.78
CA ALA A 133 9.27 -5.91 -8.65
C ALA A 133 9.20 -4.38 -8.69
N MET A 134 10.25 -3.69 -9.14
CA MET A 134 10.23 -2.24 -9.36
C MET A 134 9.22 -1.84 -10.44
N LEU A 135 9.13 -2.57 -11.56
CA LEU A 135 8.11 -2.34 -12.59
C LEU A 135 6.69 -2.56 -12.04
N VAL A 136 6.48 -3.61 -11.24
CA VAL A 136 5.20 -3.88 -10.58
C VAL A 136 4.85 -2.78 -9.59
N ALA A 137 5.80 -2.31 -8.77
CA ALA A 137 5.58 -1.23 -7.82
C ALA A 137 5.29 0.11 -8.51
N ALA A 138 5.89 0.36 -9.68
CA ALA A 138 5.59 1.53 -10.50
C ALA A 138 4.14 1.51 -11.04
N ALA A 139 3.64 0.34 -11.44
CA ALA A 139 2.26 0.16 -11.92
C ALA A 139 1.22 0.04 -10.80
N ARG A 140 1.59 -0.58 -9.66
CA ARG A 140 0.74 -0.87 -8.51
C ARG A 140 1.42 -0.40 -7.22
N PRO A 141 1.20 0.87 -6.80
CA PRO A 141 1.84 1.44 -5.61
C PRO A 141 1.55 0.69 -4.31
N ALA A 142 0.44 -0.03 -4.23
CA ALA A 142 0.14 -0.92 -3.10
C ALA A 142 1.24 -1.97 -2.87
N ALA A 143 1.93 -2.41 -3.92
CA ALA A 143 3.06 -3.34 -3.83
C ALA A 143 4.37 -2.68 -3.36
N ALA A 144 4.45 -1.34 -3.34
CA ALA A 144 5.68 -0.62 -3.01
C ALA A 144 6.12 -0.84 -1.56
N MET A 145 5.19 -1.07 -0.62
CA MET A 145 5.55 -1.35 0.78
C MET A 145 6.39 -2.64 0.89
N GLY A 146 5.93 -3.72 0.26
CA GLY A 146 6.63 -5.01 0.29
C GLY A 146 8.02 -4.91 -0.33
N LEU A 147 8.12 -4.26 -1.49
CA LEU A 147 9.41 -4.02 -2.15
C LEU A 147 10.32 -3.09 -1.33
N ALA A 148 9.79 -2.08 -0.66
CA ALA A 148 10.57 -1.17 0.17
C ALA A 148 11.22 -1.91 1.36
N ILE A 149 10.49 -2.81 2.01
CA ILE A 149 11.01 -3.62 3.13
C ILE A 149 12.08 -4.58 2.63
N VAL A 150 11.74 -5.45 1.69
CA VAL A 150 12.66 -6.50 1.19
C VAL A 150 13.87 -5.87 0.49
N GLY A 151 13.64 -4.90 -0.38
CA GLY A 151 14.69 -4.16 -1.08
C GLY A 151 15.55 -3.35 -0.12
N GLY A 152 14.97 -2.75 0.91
CA GLY A 152 15.71 -2.03 1.95
C GLY A 152 16.70 -2.93 2.70
N VAL A 153 16.25 -4.09 3.17
CA VAL A 153 17.13 -5.07 3.84
C VAL A 153 18.21 -5.57 2.87
N PHE A 154 17.82 -5.92 1.64
CA PHE A 154 18.76 -6.38 0.61
C PHE A 154 19.85 -5.34 0.32
N THR A 155 19.47 -4.07 0.10
CA THR A 155 20.42 -2.99 -0.21
C THR A 155 21.32 -2.63 0.97
N LEU A 156 20.82 -2.71 2.21
CA LEU A 156 21.62 -2.55 3.41
C LEU A 156 22.74 -3.60 3.48
N VAL A 157 22.37 -4.87 3.35
CA VAL A 157 23.33 -5.99 3.39
C VAL A 157 24.31 -5.91 2.22
N LEU A 158 23.81 -5.62 1.00
CA LEU A 158 24.64 -5.44 -0.18
C LEU A 158 25.66 -4.30 -0.02
N THR A 159 25.26 -3.20 0.61
CA THR A 159 26.17 -2.08 0.90
C THR A 159 27.33 -2.53 1.79
N GLY A 160 27.06 -3.36 2.80
CA GLY A 160 28.11 -3.95 3.63
C GLY A 160 29.11 -4.76 2.81
N TYR A 161 28.64 -5.62 1.91
CA TYR A 161 29.52 -6.38 1.01
C TYR A 161 30.34 -5.48 0.08
N VAL A 162 29.71 -4.48 -0.55
CA VAL A 162 30.40 -3.54 -1.46
C VAL A 162 31.50 -2.76 -0.74
N VAL A 163 31.26 -2.34 0.52
CA VAL A 163 32.26 -1.64 1.34
C VAL A 163 33.43 -2.56 1.66
N VAL A 164 33.16 -3.79 2.12
CA VAL A 164 34.21 -4.77 2.45
C VAL A 164 35.04 -5.12 1.20
N ASP A 165 34.38 -5.41 0.09
CA ASP A 165 35.03 -5.74 -1.18
C ASP A 165 35.86 -4.56 -1.72
N GLY A 166 35.41 -3.33 -1.49
CA GLY A 166 36.16 -2.13 -1.85
C GLY A 166 37.37 -1.85 -0.99
N LEU A 167 37.26 -2.01 0.33
CA LEU A 167 38.37 -1.84 1.26
C LEU A 167 39.47 -2.90 1.06
N THR A 168 39.08 -4.10 0.63
CA THR A 168 40.00 -5.21 0.32
C THR A 168 40.55 -5.16 -1.10
N GLY A 169 40.07 -4.24 -1.96
CA GLY A 169 40.45 -4.17 -3.37
C GLY A 169 40.01 -5.39 -4.20
N ALA A 170 39.07 -6.19 -3.70
CA ALA A 170 38.62 -7.42 -4.32
C ALA A 170 37.78 -7.19 -5.60
N VAL A 171 37.20 -6.00 -5.76
CA VAL A 171 36.35 -5.63 -6.91
C VAL A 171 36.71 -4.27 -7.49
N GLY A 172 36.64 -4.14 -8.81
CA GLY A 172 36.87 -2.88 -9.51
C GLY A 172 35.69 -1.91 -9.41
N ALA A 173 35.95 -0.62 -9.67
CA ALA A 173 34.95 0.47 -9.58
C ALA A 173 33.67 0.21 -10.41
N VAL A 174 33.80 -0.43 -11.58
CA VAL A 174 32.66 -0.79 -12.45
C VAL A 174 31.67 -1.72 -11.75
N ARG A 175 32.16 -2.67 -10.94
CA ARG A 175 31.31 -3.60 -10.19
C ARG A 175 30.63 -2.92 -9.00
N MET A 176 31.27 -1.92 -8.39
CA MET A 176 30.61 -1.12 -7.36
C MET A 176 29.45 -0.29 -7.95
N LEU A 177 29.69 0.31 -9.12
CA LEU A 177 28.70 1.14 -9.80
C LEU A 177 27.46 0.37 -10.27
N SER A 178 27.58 -0.93 -10.59
CA SER A 178 26.44 -1.76 -11.00
C SER A 178 25.43 -2.03 -9.88
N HIS A 179 25.77 -1.73 -8.62
CA HIS A 179 24.86 -1.85 -7.48
C HIS A 179 24.03 -0.57 -7.23
N LEU A 180 24.39 0.56 -7.84
CA LEU A 180 23.67 1.84 -7.68
C LEU A 180 22.19 1.78 -8.10
N PRO A 181 21.79 1.10 -9.19
CA PRO A 181 20.37 1.04 -9.57
C PRO A 181 19.52 0.32 -8.52
N ALA A 182 20.06 -0.69 -7.82
CA ALA A 182 19.35 -1.35 -6.72
C ALA A 182 19.06 -0.37 -5.57
N LEU A 183 20.06 0.42 -5.15
CA LEU A 183 19.89 1.46 -4.13
C LEU A 183 18.90 2.53 -4.57
N ALA A 184 19.04 3.04 -5.79
CA ALA A 184 18.13 4.05 -6.36
C ALA A 184 16.69 3.52 -6.42
N GLY A 185 16.50 2.26 -6.82
CA GLY A 185 15.19 1.62 -6.89
C GLY A 185 14.51 1.53 -5.51
N VAL A 186 15.26 1.23 -4.44
CA VAL A 186 14.72 1.23 -3.07
C VAL A 186 14.30 2.63 -2.64
N VAL A 187 15.13 3.64 -2.87
CA VAL A 187 14.80 5.04 -2.55
C VAL A 187 13.53 5.48 -3.27
N LEU A 188 13.44 5.22 -4.58
CA LEU A 188 12.26 5.54 -5.39
C LEU A 188 11.03 4.77 -4.91
N THR A 189 11.17 3.49 -4.55
CA THR A 189 10.06 2.68 -4.02
C THR A 189 9.54 3.24 -2.69
N VAL A 190 10.43 3.68 -1.79
CA VAL A 190 10.04 4.35 -0.52
C VAL A 190 9.31 5.66 -0.82
N LEU A 191 9.75 6.43 -1.82
CA LEU A 191 9.08 7.66 -2.23
C LEU A 191 7.68 7.38 -2.82
N VAL A 192 7.53 6.34 -3.65
CA VAL A 192 6.21 5.90 -4.17
C VAL A 192 5.30 5.48 -3.03
N TRP A 193 5.81 4.68 -2.09
CA TRP A 193 5.05 4.21 -0.93
C TRP A 193 4.57 5.37 -0.04
N ARG A 194 5.49 6.26 0.36
CA ARG A 194 5.16 7.42 1.21
C ARG A 194 4.13 8.34 0.55
N ARG A 195 4.24 8.59 -0.75
CA ARG A 195 3.28 9.46 -1.45
C ARG A 195 1.91 8.78 -1.60
N HIS A 196 1.86 7.47 -1.78
CA HIS A 196 0.60 6.73 -1.84
C HIS A 196 -0.12 6.68 -0.48
N THR A 197 0.61 6.58 0.63
CA THR A 197 0.01 6.57 1.98
C THR A 197 -0.42 7.95 2.47
N LEU A 198 0.19 9.02 1.94
CA LEU A 198 -0.15 10.40 2.27
C LEU A 198 -1.31 10.98 1.45
N GLU A 199 -1.69 10.35 0.34
CA GLU A 199 -2.85 10.81 -0.44
C GLU A 199 -4.14 10.26 0.19
N PRO A 200 -5.04 11.12 0.71
CA PRO A 200 -6.28 10.66 1.30
C PRO A 200 -7.10 9.85 0.28
N PRO A 201 -7.87 8.83 0.72
CA PRO A 201 -8.76 8.10 -0.17
C PRO A 201 -9.61 9.10 -0.95
N ARG A 202 -9.49 9.10 -2.29
CA ARG A 202 -10.37 9.92 -3.10
C ARG A 202 -11.80 9.45 -2.80
N PRO A 203 -12.75 10.35 -2.47
CA PRO A 203 -14.15 10.01 -2.62
C PRO A 203 -14.32 9.59 -4.08
N ASP A 204 -14.78 8.36 -4.27
CA ASP A 204 -15.00 7.78 -5.57
C ASP A 204 -15.89 8.75 -6.37
N ARG A 205 -15.29 9.38 -7.39
CA ARG A 205 -15.98 10.33 -8.26
C ARG A 205 -16.98 9.62 -9.16
N ASP A 206 -16.82 8.30 -9.32
CA ASP A 206 -17.73 7.43 -10.05
C ASP A 206 -18.83 6.88 -9.11
N ALA A 207 -18.64 6.97 -7.78
CA ALA A 207 -19.68 6.86 -6.75
C ALA A 207 -20.14 8.22 -6.23
N ALA A 208 -20.19 9.24 -7.10
CA ALA A 208 -21.32 10.15 -6.96
C ALA A 208 -22.56 9.25 -7.10
N PRO A 209 -23.44 9.12 -6.09
CA PRO A 209 -24.69 8.38 -6.30
C PRO A 209 -25.28 8.96 -7.57
N MET A 210 -25.49 8.12 -8.58
CA MET A 210 -26.27 8.51 -9.74
C MET A 210 -27.59 8.99 -9.16
N LEU A 211 -27.74 10.32 -9.07
CA LEU A 211 -28.96 11.02 -8.65
C LEU A 211 -30.14 10.69 -9.59
N ASP A 212 -29.92 9.81 -10.56
CA ASP A 212 -30.91 9.22 -11.43
C ASP A 212 -31.79 8.17 -10.74
N ASP A 213 -31.40 7.63 -9.58
CA ASP A 213 -32.22 6.67 -8.82
C ASP A 213 -33.15 7.33 -7.79
N ILE A 214 -33.20 8.67 -7.75
CA ILE A 214 -34.19 9.41 -6.96
C ILE A 214 -35.39 9.70 -7.85
N THR A 215 -36.48 8.96 -7.64
CA THR A 215 -37.80 9.29 -8.20
C THR A 215 -38.30 10.58 -7.55
N LEU A 216 -38.18 11.70 -8.26
CA LEU A 216 -38.80 12.95 -7.85
C LEU A 216 -40.33 12.83 -8.04
N PRO A 217 -41.16 13.24 -7.06
CA PRO A 217 -42.60 13.39 -7.27
C PRO A 217 -42.87 14.45 -8.36
N ASP A 218 -44.01 14.35 -9.04
CA ASP A 218 -44.35 15.15 -10.24
C ASP A 218 -44.29 16.68 -10.06
N ASN A 219 -44.25 17.16 -8.81
CA ASN A 219 -44.17 18.57 -8.43
C ASN A 219 -42.75 19.04 -8.04
N ALA A 220 -41.75 18.17 -8.10
CA ALA A 220 -40.37 18.52 -7.77
C ALA A 220 -39.53 18.72 -9.05
N SER A 221 -38.66 19.72 -9.04
CA SER A 221 -37.64 19.92 -10.08
C SER A 221 -36.25 19.77 -9.50
N ARG A 222 -35.32 19.15 -10.24
CA ARG A 222 -33.91 19.07 -9.84
C ARG A 222 -33.34 20.49 -9.79
N GLY A 223 -33.09 21.00 -8.58
CA GLY A 223 -32.54 22.34 -8.38
C GLY A 223 -31.21 22.50 -9.12
N ARG A 224 -31.10 23.53 -9.96
CA ARG A 224 -29.84 23.90 -10.61
C ARG A 224 -28.84 24.27 -9.52
N ARG A 225 -27.70 23.57 -9.41
CA ARG A 225 -26.60 23.93 -8.49
C ARG A 225 -26.19 25.38 -8.73
N ARG A 226 -26.71 26.29 -7.91
CA ARG A 226 -26.23 27.67 -7.82
C ARG A 226 -25.10 27.66 -6.81
N GLY A 227 -23.87 27.81 -7.30
CA GLY A 227 -22.63 27.80 -6.50
C GLY A 227 -22.46 29.01 -5.57
N HIS A 228 -23.53 29.52 -4.99
CA HIS A 228 -23.53 30.70 -4.12
C HIS A 228 -24.63 30.55 -3.07
N LEU A 229 -24.50 29.56 -2.19
CA LEU A 229 -25.20 29.57 -0.91
C LEU A 229 -24.15 29.80 0.17
N TRP A 230 -24.16 31.01 0.71
CA TRP A 230 -23.35 31.41 1.85
C TRP A 230 -23.93 30.72 3.10
N PRO A 231 -23.10 30.21 4.03
CA PRO A 231 -23.60 29.66 5.30
C PRO A 231 -24.37 30.74 6.05
N THR A 232 -25.62 30.46 6.39
CA THR A 232 -26.44 31.29 7.28
C THR A 232 -26.54 30.61 8.63
N ASP A 233 -25.38 30.44 9.26
CA ASP A 233 -25.31 30.10 10.68
C ASP A 233 -25.45 31.41 11.46
N GLY A 234 -26.68 31.94 11.46
CA GLY A 234 -27.09 33.02 12.33
C GLY A 234 -27.39 32.45 13.71
N ASN A 235 -26.46 32.67 14.65
CA ASN A 235 -26.67 32.44 16.08
C ASN A 235 -27.97 33.12 16.55
N ALA A 236 -28.92 32.31 17.03
CA ALA A 236 -29.95 32.76 17.95
C ALA A 236 -29.54 32.31 19.36
N ALA A 237 -28.79 33.17 20.05
CA ALA A 237 -28.66 33.22 21.51
C ALA A 237 -28.19 34.63 21.90
#